data_AF-A0A9D2FI57-F1
#
_entry.id   AF-A0A9D2FI57-F1
#
_cell.length_a   1.000
_cell.length_b   1.000
_cell.length_c   1.000
_cell.angle_alpha   90.00
_cell.angle_beta   90.00
_cell.angle_gamma   90.00
#
_symmetry.space_group_name_H-M   'P 1'
#
loop_
_entity.id
_entity.type
_entity.pdbx_description
1 polymer ?
#
loop_
_entity_poly.entity_id
_entity_poly.type
_entity_poly.pdbx_seq_one_letter_code
_entity_poly.pdbx_strand_id
1 'polypeptide(L)'
;MTAADFTNIHLQYRSEQAEGEVPAAIEHDFEAGRMVDHYYVTPSPAFWADEGVQKLGSVSGILFLQQPEGRPWQILVHEPAMIQEVVFEMPDEEFRAMLKASGVILPGEPGFTPPQ
;
A
#
# COMPACT_ATOMS: atom_id res chain seq x y z
N MET A 1 -1.88 11.07 -3.71
CA MET A 1 -2.68 9.86 -3.99
C MET A 1 -3.75 9.72 -2.92
N THR A 2 -4.87 9.09 -3.23
CA THR A 2 -6.07 9.01 -2.38
C THR A 2 -6.48 7.56 -2.13
N ALA A 3 -7.38 7.33 -1.19
CA ALA A 3 -7.92 5.99 -0.93
C ALA A 3 -8.59 5.38 -2.17
N ALA A 4 -9.23 6.22 -3.00
CA ALA A 4 -9.93 5.78 -4.21
C ALA A 4 -9.01 5.21 -5.30
N ASP A 5 -7.70 5.45 -5.18
CA ASP A 5 -6.70 4.86 -6.07
C ASP A 5 -6.49 3.36 -5.81
N PHE A 6 -7.01 2.83 -4.70
CA PHE A 6 -6.91 1.42 -4.31
C PHE A 6 -8.28 0.87 -3.92
N THR A 7 -8.83 -0.03 -4.73
CA THR A 7 -10.20 -0.53 -4.53
C THR A 7 -10.30 -1.68 -3.52
N ASN A 8 -9.17 -2.35 -3.25
CA ASN A 8 -9.08 -3.42 -2.26
C ASN A 8 -7.63 -3.55 -1.77
N ILE A 9 -7.46 -4.01 -0.54
CA ILE A 9 -6.18 -4.44 0.01
C ILE A 9 -6.41 -5.62 0.96
N HIS A 10 -5.61 -6.68 0.87
CA HIS A 10 -5.68 -7.81 1.79
C HIS A 10 -4.31 -8.46 2.00
N LEU A 11 -4.14 -9.16 3.12
CA LEU A 11 -2.88 -9.82 3.46
C LEU A 11 -2.49 -10.84 2.39
N GLN A 12 -1.19 -10.94 2.05
CA GLN A 12 -0.68 -11.99 1.17
C GLN A 12 -0.61 -13.35 1.86
N TYR A 13 -0.59 -13.39 3.19
CA TYR A 13 -0.38 -14.63 3.93
C TYR A 13 -1.43 -15.69 3.57
N ARG A 14 -0.96 -16.80 2.98
CA ARG A 14 -1.80 -17.91 2.47
C ARG A 14 -2.82 -17.51 1.39
N SER A 15 -2.62 -16.37 0.74
CA SER A 15 -3.43 -15.93 -0.40
C SER A 15 -2.68 -16.11 -1.70
N GLU A 16 -3.42 -16.40 -2.77
CA GLU A 16 -2.92 -16.33 -4.14
C GLU A 16 -3.23 -14.93 -4.70
N GLN A 17 -2.30 -14.39 -5.49
CA GLN A 17 -2.52 -13.11 -6.17
C GLN A 17 -3.62 -13.26 -7.21
N ALA A 18 -4.66 -12.43 -7.14
CA ALA A 18 -5.71 -12.36 -8.15
C ALA A 18 -5.29 -11.50 -9.34
N GLU A 19 -6.01 -11.65 -10.46
CA GLU A 19 -5.79 -10.82 -11.64
C GLU A 19 -6.02 -9.33 -11.33
N GLY A 20 -5.08 -8.48 -11.75
CA GLY A 20 -5.12 -7.04 -11.51
C GLY A 20 -4.60 -6.60 -10.14
N GLU A 21 -4.26 -7.53 -9.25
CA GLU A 21 -3.59 -7.21 -8.00
C GLU A 21 -2.10 -6.95 -8.21
N VAL A 22 -1.53 -6.13 -7.35
CA VAL A 22 -0.12 -5.81 -7.30
C VAL A 22 0.42 -6.18 -5.91
N PRO A 23 1.60 -6.79 -5.80
CA PRO A 23 2.25 -6.98 -4.51
C PRO A 23 2.51 -5.64 -3.83
N ALA A 24 2.16 -5.55 -2.55
CA ALA A 24 2.39 -4.37 -1.75
C ALA A 24 2.99 -4.73 -0.40
N ALA A 25 3.65 -3.76 0.22
CA ALA A 25 4.04 -3.84 1.62
C ALA A 25 3.66 -2.55 2.34
N ILE A 26 3.25 -2.69 3.60
CA ILE A 26 3.04 -1.56 4.49
C ILE A 26 4.14 -1.60 5.55
N GLU A 27 4.93 -0.53 5.60
CA GLU A 27 5.93 -0.32 6.63
C GLU A 27 5.36 0.60 7.71
N HIS A 28 5.19 0.02 8.90
CA HIS A 28 4.76 0.70 10.11
C HIS A 28 5.94 1.10 10.96
N ASP A 29 5.90 2.32 11.47
CA ASP A 29 6.90 2.87 12.39
C ASP A 29 6.37 2.82 13.82
N PHE A 30 6.95 1.95 14.64
CA PHE A 30 6.67 1.84 16.07
C PHE A 30 7.86 2.35 16.89
N GLU A 31 7.62 2.73 18.15
CA GLU A 31 8.69 3.17 19.05
C GLU A 31 9.82 2.13 19.21
N ALA A 32 9.47 0.83 19.20
CA ALA A 32 10.41 -0.27 19.35
C ALA A 32 11.06 -0.74 18.03
N GLY A 33 10.76 -0.09 16.91
CA GLY A 33 11.28 -0.44 15.59
C GLY A 33 10.21 -0.48 14.51
N ARG A 34 10.58 -1.00 13.35
CA ARG A 34 9.71 -1.06 12.17
C ARG A 34 9.15 -2.46 11.95
N MET A 35 7.93 -2.51 11.45
CA MET A 35 7.28 -3.75 11.06
C MET A 35 6.83 -3.62 9.62
N VAL A 36 7.01 -4.68 8.85
CA VAL A 36 6.64 -4.73 7.43
C VAL A 36 5.71 -5.91 7.21
N ASP A 37 4.49 -5.61 6.77
CA ASP A 37 3.50 -6.61 6.39
C ASP A 37 3.27 -6.58 4.89
N HIS A 38 2.99 -7.75 4.32
CA HIS A 38 2.84 -7.93 2.88
C HIS A 38 1.37 -8.12 2.51
N TYR A 39 0.93 -7.36 1.52
CA TYR A 39 -0.45 -7.31 1.03
C TYR A 39 -0.52 -7.49 -0.48
N TYR A 40 -1.66 -7.95 -0.98
CA TYR A 40 -2.05 -7.66 -2.35
C TYR A 40 -2.97 -6.45 -2.32
N VAL A 41 -2.73 -5.51 -3.23
CA VAL A 41 -3.57 -4.33 -3.43
C VAL A 41 -4.15 -4.37 -4.83
N THR A 42 -5.40 -3.95 -4.99
CA THR A 42 -6.02 -3.78 -6.31
C THR A 42 -6.04 -2.29 -6.66
N PRO A 43 -5.16 -1.81 -7.56
CA PRO A 43 -5.17 -0.42 -7.96
C PRO A 43 -6.37 -0.11 -8.87
N SER A 44 -6.93 1.08 -8.73
CA SER A 44 -8.08 1.53 -9.52
C SER A 44 -7.67 1.94 -10.94
N PRO A 45 -8.62 2.12 -11.87
CA PRO A 45 -8.33 2.71 -13.18
C PRO A 45 -7.69 4.11 -13.10
N ALA A 46 -7.98 4.89 -12.05
CA ALA A 46 -7.40 6.22 -11.87
C ALA A 46 -5.90 6.14 -11.54
N PHE A 47 -5.50 5.16 -10.71
CA PHE A 47 -4.09 4.88 -10.44
C PHE A 47 -3.32 4.59 -11.73
N TRP A 48 -3.87 3.73 -12.61
CA TRP A 48 -3.22 3.39 -13.88
C TRP A 48 -3.25 4.53 -14.92
N ALA A 49 -4.12 5.52 -14.73
CA ALA A 49 -4.20 6.71 -15.57
C ALA A 49 -3.18 7.80 -15.16
N ASP A 50 -2.54 7.68 -14.00
CA ASP A 50 -1.54 8.64 -13.54
C ASP A 50 -0.31 8.68 -14.45
N GLU A 51 0.11 9.88 -14.84
CA GLU A 51 1.23 10.06 -15.78
C GLU A 51 2.58 9.55 -15.23
N GLY A 52 2.78 9.61 -13.91
CA GLY A 52 3.96 9.06 -13.26
C GLY A 52 3.96 7.55 -13.35
N VAL A 53 2.84 6.92 -12.99
CA VAL A 53 2.68 5.45 -13.07
C VAL A 53 2.86 4.96 -14.50
N GLN A 54 2.30 5.65 -15.50
CA GLN A 54 2.45 5.25 -16.91
C GLN A 54 3.89 5.30 -17.41
N LYS A 55 4.71 6.24 -16.91
CA LYS A 55 6.13 6.35 -17.29
C LYS A 55 6.96 5.15 -16.87
N LEU A 56 6.54 4.42 -15.85
CA LEU A 56 7.20 3.19 -15.40
C LEU A 56 7.03 2.03 -16.40
N GLY A 57 6.05 2.10 -17.30
CA GLY A 57 5.72 1.06 -18.28
C GLY A 57 5.03 -0.18 -17.68
N SER A 58 5.49 -0.64 -16.51
CA SER A 58 4.87 -1.69 -15.71
C SER A 58 5.15 -1.47 -14.23
N VAL A 59 4.26 -1.92 -13.36
CA VAL A 59 4.42 -1.85 -11.90
C VAL A 59 4.62 -3.26 -11.36
N SER A 60 5.66 -3.45 -10.55
CA SER A 60 5.96 -4.74 -9.90
C SER A 60 5.64 -4.73 -8.40
N GLY A 61 5.54 -3.55 -7.78
CA GLY A 61 5.18 -3.45 -6.38
C GLY A 61 4.89 -2.03 -5.91
N ILE A 62 4.25 -1.96 -4.75
CA ILE A 62 3.85 -0.71 -4.10
C ILE A 62 4.25 -0.76 -2.62
N LEU A 63 4.92 0.27 -2.12
CA LEU A 63 5.27 0.38 -0.69
C LEU A 63 4.50 1.54 -0.07
N PHE A 64 3.80 1.28 1.03
CA PHE A 64 3.15 2.28 1.86
C PHE A 64 4.02 2.51 3.09
N LEU A 65 4.71 3.66 3.16
CA LEU A 65 5.68 3.96 4.20
C LEU A 65 5.14 5.01 5.16
N GLN A 66 4.98 4.62 6.43
CA GLN A 66 4.60 5.54 7.48
C GLN A 66 5.71 6.57 7.68
N GLN A 67 5.32 7.84 7.75
CA GLN A 67 6.26 8.93 8.01
C GLN A 67 6.19 9.37 9.47
N PRO A 68 7.31 9.84 10.05
CA PRO A 68 7.33 10.35 11.41
C PRO A 68 6.45 11.59 11.56
N GLU A 69 6.03 11.86 12.80
CA GLU A 69 5.32 13.07 13.21
C GLU A 69 3.95 13.26 12.52
N GLY A 70 3.32 12.17 12.07
CA GLY A 70 2.01 12.21 11.43
C GLY A 70 2.02 12.86 10.04
N ARG A 71 3.21 12.98 9.42
CA ARG A 71 3.32 13.41 8.02
C ARG A 71 2.59 12.43 7.10
N PRO A 72 2.16 12.88 5.90
CA PRO A 72 1.54 12.00 4.92
C PRO A 72 2.38 10.76 4.67
N TRP A 73 1.71 9.62 4.48
CA TRP A 73 2.34 8.39 4.04
C TRP A 73 3.04 8.59 2.70
N GLN A 74 4.21 8.01 2.54
CA GLN A 74 4.87 7.94 1.24
C GLN A 74 4.45 6.65 0.54
N ILE A 75 3.93 6.77 -0.67
CA ILE A 75 3.57 5.64 -1.49
C ILE A 75 4.56 5.55 -2.64
N LEU A 76 5.41 4.53 -2.59
CA LEU A 76 6.43 4.29 -3.60
C LEU A 76 5.89 3.25 -4.57
N VAL A 77 5.88 3.58 -5.85
CA VAL A 77 5.48 2.68 -6.94
C VAL A 77 6.72 2.42 -7.79
N HIS A 78 7.09 1.16 -7.97
CA HIS A 78 8.34 0.80 -8.64
C HIS A 78 8.12 -0.18 -9.80
N GLU A 79 8.99 -0.05 -10.80
CA GLU A 79 9.03 -0.96 -11.94
C GLU A 79 9.88 -2.22 -11.63
N PRO A 80 9.72 -3.33 -12.40
CA PRO A 80 10.37 -4.61 -12.11
C PRO A 80 11.89 -4.59 -11.88
N ALA A 81 12.62 -3.72 -12.58
CA ALA A 81 14.07 -3.60 -12.45
C ALA A 81 14.51 -2.74 -11.24
N MET A 82 13.58 -2.09 -10.53
CA MET A 82 13.84 -1.23 -9.38
C MET A 82 14.77 -0.03 -9.66
N ILE A 83 14.84 0.41 -10.92
CA ILE A 83 15.66 1.54 -11.37
C ILE A 83 14.87 2.85 -11.32
N GLN A 84 13.58 2.77 -11.64
CA GLN A 84 12.66 3.91 -11.59
C GLN A 84 11.60 3.70 -10.53
N GLU A 85 11.30 4.79 -9.83
CA GLU A 85 10.21 4.84 -8.87
C GLU A 85 9.46 6.16 -8.98
N VAL A 86 8.18 6.13 -8.63
CA VAL A 86 7.37 7.33 -8.43
C VAL A 86 6.92 7.35 -6.99
N VAL A 87 7.09 8.50 -6.36
CA VAL A 87 6.74 8.72 -4.95
C VAL A 87 5.54 9.65 -4.90
N PHE A 88 4.50 9.21 -4.21
CA PHE A 88 3.33 10.02 -3.91
C PHE A 88 3.22 10.25 -2.41
N GLU A 89 2.55 11.33 -2.04
CA GLU A 89 2.07 11.52 -0.68
C GLU A 89 0.59 11.12 -0.59
N MET A 90 0.24 10.45 0.50
CA MET A 90 -1.14 10.10 0.86
C MET A 90 -1.39 10.56 2.30
N PRO A 91 -2.38 11.45 2.55
CA PRO A 91 -2.76 11.82 3.92
C PRO A 91 -3.13 10.60 4.76
N ASP A 92 -2.87 10.64 6.07
CA ASP A 92 -3.22 9.53 6.97
C ASP A 92 -4.72 9.20 6.89
N GLU A 93 -5.60 10.21 6.84
CA GLU A 93 -7.05 10.00 6.72
C GLU A 93 -7.42 9.16 5.48
N GLU A 94 -6.78 9.43 4.34
CA GLU A 94 -6.98 8.66 3.11
C GLU A 94 -6.46 7.22 3.25
N PHE A 95 -5.27 7.06 3.83
CA PHE A 95 -4.71 5.74 4.08
C PHE A 95 -5.60 4.91 5.02
N ARG A 96 -6.12 5.52 6.09
CA ARG A 96 -7.08 4.89 7.02
C ARG A 96 -8.39 4.56 6.33
N ALA A 97 -8.88 5.43 5.45
CA ALA A 97 -10.09 5.18 4.68
C ALA A 97 -9.94 3.97 3.75
N MET A 98 -8.80 3.81 3.09
CA MET A 98 -8.47 2.65 2.24
C MET A 98 -8.52 1.34 3.04
N LEU A 99 -7.85 1.28 4.19
CA LEU A 99 -7.84 0.10 5.04
C LEU A 99 -9.23 -0.26 5.54
N LYS A 100 -9.99 0.75 6.00
CA LYS A 100 -11.36 0.59 6.47
C LYS A 100 -12.29 0.07 5.37
N ALA A 101 -12.15 0.57 4.14
CA ALA A 101 -12.95 0.12 3.01
C ALA A 101 -12.71 -1.37 2.68
N SER A 102 -11.50 -1.86 2.94
CA SER A 102 -11.10 -3.26 2.68
C SER A 102 -11.22 -4.16 3.92
N GLY A 103 -11.69 -3.61 5.06
CA GLY A 103 -11.80 -4.35 6.32
C GLY A 103 -10.46 -4.78 6.92
N VAL A 104 -9.36 -4.13 6.55
CA VAL A 104 -8.02 -4.43 7.07
C VAL A 104 -7.80 -3.69 8.37
N ILE A 105 -7.34 -4.42 9.39
CA ILE A 105 -6.86 -3.88 10.66
C ILE A 105 -5.37 -4.15 10.71
N LEU A 106 -4.56 -3.14 11.04
CA LEU A 106 -3.11 -3.28 11.04
C LEU A 106 -2.62 -3.94 12.34
N PRO A 107 -1.48 -4.64 12.32
CA PRO A 107 -0.96 -5.21 13.54
C PRO A 107 -0.61 -4.12 14.56
N GLY A 108 -0.88 -4.40 15.84
CA GLY A 108 -0.74 -3.43 16.93
C GLY A 108 -2.00 -2.57 17.17
N GLU A 109 -2.99 -2.60 16.28
CA GLU A 109 -4.27 -1.90 16.49
C GLU A 109 -5.28 -2.74 17.27
N PRO A 110 -6.16 -2.10 18.07
CA PRO A 110 -7.24 -2.81 18.76
C PRO A 110 -8.10 -3.62 17.79
N GLY A 111 -8.28 -4.91 18.08
CA GLY A 111 -9.06 -5.83 17.24
C GLY A 111 -8.27 -6.54 16.16
N PHE A 112 -6.97 -6.25 16.00
CA PHE A 112 -6.10 -7.04 15.13
C PHE A 112 -6.10 -8.51 15.58
N THR A 113 -6.40 -9.40 14.64
CA THR A 113 -6.28 -10.85 14.85
C THR A 113 -5.20 -11.35 13.90
N PRO A 114 -4.10 -11.93 14.40
CA PRO A 114 -3.08 -12.51 13.55
C PRO A 114 -3.72 -13.56 12.62
N PRO A 115 -3.32 -13.62 11.35
CA PRO A 115 -3.82 -14.67 10.47
C PRO A 115 -3.47 -16.06 11.04
N GLN A 116 -4.46 -16.97 11.09
CA GLN A 116 -4.30 -18.35 11.58
C GLN A 116 -3.87 -19.31 10.47
#